data_AF-A0A140E5D4-F1
#
_entry.id   AF-A0A140E5D4-F1
#
_cell.length_a   1.000
_cell.length_b   1.000
_cell.length_c   1.000
_cell.angle_alpha   90.00
_cell.angle_beta   90.00
_cell.angle_gamma   90.00
#
_symmetry.space_group_name_H-M   'P 1'
#
loop_
_entity.id
_entity.type
_entity.pdbx_description
1 polymer ?
#
loop_
_entity_poly.entity_id
_entity_poly.type
_entity_poly.pdbx_seq_one_letter_code
_entity_poly.pdbx_strand_id
1 'polypeptide(L)'
;MLLKRAYPLILALSVAGCGLTTVQKQQVAQFATATESVATTTQDQFKTTRDKVIELERRRLIMRNAAPPKSIDLDGGLSEAGIVTQIATLKALQSYGDILNKLATNDQGEAIAKAATNFMTQFEAANQLRDATYKLDENKKNAVLDVIGIVSSWYIEKEKKKHIKSIVEAYSTDVGSLAGLLKNDLTLVEDSLCIDESKRKLKTSETGVIDIYCTSADAVSELAGDVLKEKNHSYQEREFAYNSYVLAQQAKEEISTLSGQGGKLVSKLSDANNQLLKVINEDNYTADDIKAFAKQVEELQTHIKVLTGK
;
A
#
# COMPACT_ATOMS: atom_id res chain seq x y z
N MET A 1 76.24 16.77 -3.80
CA MET A 1 75.58 15.74 -2.97
C MET A 1 74.77 16.50 -1.93
N LEU A 2 73.45 16.47 -1.86
CA LEU A 2 72.49 15.38 -2.02
C LEU A 2 71.21 15.85 -2.71
N LEU A 3 70.61 14.90 -3.43
CA LEU A 3 69.47 15.06 -4.34
C LEU A 3 68.15 15.42 -3.65
N LYS A 4 67.39 16.23 -4.38
CA LYS A 4 65.92 16.28 -4.51
C LYS A 4 65.23 14.97 -4.09
N ARG A 5 64.25 15.07 -3.19
CA ARG A 5 63.05 14.23 -3.19
C ARG A 5 61.82 15.10 -2.97
N ALA A 6 61.28 15.58 -4.08
CA ALA A 6 59.89 15.99 -4.15
C ALA A 6 59.04 14.76 -3.87
N TYR A 7 58.28 14.78 -2.76
CA TYR A 7 57.17 13.86 -2.58
C TYR A 7 55.98 14.45 -3.33
N PRO A 8 55.46 13.81 -4.40
CA PRO A 8 54.10 14.09 -4.81
C PRO A 8 53.21 13.52 -3.71
N LEU A 9 52.59 14.40 -2.92
CA LEU A 9 51.44 14.02 -2.11
C LEU A 9 50.36 13.62 -3.11
N ILE A 10 50.23 12.33 -3.36
CA ILE A 10 49.18 11.73 -4.16
C ILE A 10 47.88 12.12 -3.47
N LEU A 11 47.19 13.10 -4.06
CA LEU A 11 45.81 13.42 -3.78
C LEU A 11 45.02 12.16 -4.14
N ALA A 12 44.78 11.30 -3.16
CA ALA A 12 43.79 10.24 -3.26
C ALA A 12 42.43 10.94 -3.36
N LEU A 13 42.10 11.40 -4.57
CA LEU A 13 40.74 11.67 -4.99
C LEU A 13 39.95 10.41 -4.67
N SER A 14 39.24 10.46 -3.55
CA SER A 14 38.18 9.53 -3.22
C SER A 14 37.18 9.56 -4.37
N VAL A 15 37.33 8.60 -5.28
CA VAL A 15 36.36 8.24 -6.31
C VAL A 15 35.16 7.56 -5.62
N ALA A 16 34.58 8.24 -4.64
CA ALA A 16 33.32 7.88 -4.01
C ALA A 16 32.25 8.69 -4.72
N GLY A 17 31.85 8.27 -5.92
CA GLY A 17 30.88 9.04 -6.67
C GLY A 17 30.71 8.63 -8.11
N CYS A 18 30.27 7.39 -8.36
CA CYS A 18 29.62 7.10 -9.63
C CYS A 18 28.54 6.01 -9.58
N GLY A 19 28.25 5.35 -8.45
CA GLY A 19 27.29 4.24 -8.43
C GLY A 19 26.51 4.10 -7.13
N LEU A 20 25.52 3.19 -7.11
CA LEU A 20 24.81 2.81 -5.88
C LEU A 20 25.80 2.22 -4.86
N THR A 21 25.78 2.76 -3.65
CA THR A 21 26.52 2.21 -2.52
C THR A 21 25.86 0.92 -2.02
N THR A 22 26.61 0.06 -1.32
CA THR A 22 26.07 -1.15 -0.68
C THR A 22 24.86 -0.83 0.21
N VAL A 23 24.92 0.29 0.92
CA VAL A 23 23.85 0.74 1.80
C VAL A 23 22.59 1.09 1.01
N GLN A 24 22.72 1.85 -0.09
CA GLN A 24 21.58 2.19 -0.94
C GLN A 24 20.92 0.95 -1.57
N LYS A 25 21.71 -0.05 -1.97
CA LYS A 25 21.16 -1.32 -2.46
C LYS A 25 20.36 -2.06 -1.41
N GLN A 26 20.93 -2.20 -0.21
CA GLN A 26 20.25 -2.85 0.92
C GLN A 26 18.94 -2.13 1.24
N GLN A 27 18.95 -0.81 1.22
CA GLN A 27 17.80 0.03 1.44
C GLN A 27 16.70 -0.16 0.39
N VAL A 28 17.05 -0.10 -0.90
CA VAL A 28 16.09 -0.37 -1.99
C VAL A 28 15.48 -1.77 -1.84
N ALA A 29 16.30 -2.77 -1.52
CA ALA A 29 15.83 -4.14 -1.29
C ALA A 29 14.87 -4.22 -0.08
N GLN A 30 15.19 -3.56 1.03
CA GLN A 30 14.31 -3.52 2.21
C GLN A 30 12.97 -2.84 1.90
N PHE A 31 12.97 -1.75 1.15
CA PHE A 31 11.74 -1.08 0.70
C PHE A 31 10.91 -2.00 -0.18
N ALA A 32 11.53 -2.67 -1.16
CA ALA A 32 10.85 -3.62 -2.02
C ALA A 32 10.19 -4.76 -1.23
N THR A 33 10.93 -5.41 -0.32
CA THR A 33 10.39 -6.45 0.56
C THR A 33 9.22 -5.92 1.41
N ALA A 34 9.31 -4.68 1.89
CA ALA A 34 8.23 -4.08 2.66
C ALA A 34 7.00 -3.79 1.78
N THR A 35 7.17 -3.24 0.57
CA THR A 35 6.05 -3.00 -0.37
C THR A 35 5.35 -4.30 -0.79
N GLU A 36 6.11 -5.38 -1.01
CA GLU A 36 5.57 -6.71 -1.26
C GLU A 36 4.77 -7.22 -0.06
N SER A 37 5.34 -7.11 1.14
CA SER A 37 4.67 -7.56 2.37
C SER A 37 3.38 -6.77 2.65
N VAL A 38 3.39 -5.45 2.39
CA VAL A 38 2.18 -4.60 2.45
C VAL A 38 1.15 -5.09 1.45
N ALA A 39 1.55 -5.31 0.20
CA ALA A 39 0.65 -5.73 -0.86
C ALA A 39 -0.01 -7.07 -0.55
N THR A 40 0.76 -8.11 -0.23
CA THR A 40 0.22 -9.44 0.08
C THR A 40 -0.70 -9.41 1.30
N THR A 41 -0.24 -8.81 2.40
CA THR A 41 -1.02 -8.70 3.64
C THR A 41 -2.33 -7.97 3.40
N THR A 42 -2.29 -6.84 2.69
CA THR A 42 -3.47 -6.01 2.50
C THR A 42 -4.46 -6.66 1.54
N GLN A 43 -3.98 -7.38 0.52
CA GLN A 43 -4.86 -8.16 -0.38
C GLN A 43 -5.67 -9.20 0.40
N ASP A 44 -5.03 -9.93 1.32
CA ASP A 44 -5.70 -10.93 2.15
C ASP A 44 -6.65 -10.28 3.16
N GLN A 45 -6.27 -9.12 3.71
CA GLN A 45 -7.14 -8.34 4.59
C GLN A 45 -8.38 -7.86 3.85
N PHE A 46 -8.28 -7.34 2.62
CA PHE A 46 -9.44 -6.89 1.85
C PHE A 46 -10.41 -8.01 1.53
N LYS A 47 -9.92 -9.21 1.19
CA LYS A 47 -10.78 -10.39 1.01
C LYS A 47 -11.50 -10.75 2.30
N THR A 48 -10.75 -10.83 3.40
CA THR A 48 -11.30 -11.15 4.74
C THR A 48 -12.34 -10.12 5.17
N THR A 49 -12.07 -8.83 4.96
CA THR A 49 -13.00 -7.75 5.28
C THR A 49 -14.29 -7.87 4.45
N ARG A 50 -14.20 -8.18 3.15
CA ARG A 50 -15.38 -8.42 2.32
C ARG A 50 -16.23 -9.58 2.85
N ASP A 51 -15.61 -10.70 3.20
CA ASP A 51 -16.35 -11.86 3.77
C ASP A 51 -17.05 -11.49 5.09
N LYS A 52 -16.42 -10.67 5.93
CA LYS A 52 -17.01 -10.16 7.17
C LYS A 52 -18.17 -9.19 6.91
N VAL A 53 -18.05 -8.32 5.90
CA VAL A 53 -19.16 -7.44 5.48
C VAL A 53 -20.34 -8.25 4.98
N ILE A 54 -20.11 -9.27 4.16
CA ILE A 54 -21.15 -10.21 3.70
C ILE A 54 -21.87 -10.85 4.88
N GLU A 55 -21.13 -11.31 5.89
CA GLU A 55 -21.73 -11.90 7.10
C GLU A 55 -22.56 -10.89 7.91
N LEU A 56 -22.07 -9.65 8.04
CA LEU A 56 -22.81 -8.57 8.72
C LEU A 56 -24.10 -8.22 7.96
N GLU A 57 -24.03 -7.99 6.65
CA GLU A 57 -25.21 -7.69 5.83
C GLU A 57 -26.20 -8.86 5.81
N ARG A 58 -25.71 -10.11 5.78
CA ARG A 58 -26.57 -11.31 5.91
C ARG A 58 -27.35 -11.29 7.21
N ARG A 59 -26.69 -11.01 8.35
CA ARG A 59 -27.36 -10.91 9.65
C ARG A 59 -28.33 -9.75 9.73
N ARG A 60 -27.95 -8.60 9.16
CA ARG A 60 -28.81 -7.42 9.07
C ARG A 60 -30.11 -7.73 8.32
N LEU A 61 -30.02 -8.44 7.20
CA LEU A 61 -31.19 -8.83 6.41
C LEU A 61 -32.10 -9.81 7.17
N ILE A 62 -31.52 -10.80 7.86
CA ILE A 62 -32.28 -11.73 8.70
C ILE A 62 -33.03 -10.95 9.80
N MET A 63 -32.35 -10.06 10.52
CA MET A 63 -32.96 -9.29 11.62
C MET A 63 -34.00 -8.28 11.14
N ARG A 64 -33.87 -7.73 9.93
CA ARG A 64 -34.89 -6.83 9.36
C ARG A 64 -36.24 -7.53 9.17
N ASN A 65 -36.26 -8.86 9.14
CA ASN A 65 -37.47 -9.68 9.01
C ASN A 65 -38.41 -9.19 7.89
N ALA A 66 -37.83 -8.66 6.82
CA ALA A 66 -38.53 -8.14 5.66
C ALA A 66 -38.32 -9.09 4.48
N ALA A 67 -39.24 -9.07 3.50
CA ALA A 67 -39.00 -9.77 2.25
C ALA A 67 -37.65 -9.32 1.66
N PRO A 68 -36.76 -10.26 1.27
CA PRO A 68 -35.47 -9.90 0.74
C PRO A 68 -35.66 -8.98 -0.47
N PRO A 69 -34.84 -7.92 -0.62
CA PRO A 69 -34.93 -7.05 -1.77
C PRO A 69 -34.73 -7.86 -3.07
N LYS A 70 -35.33 -7.40 -4.17
CA LYS A 70 -35.22 -8.08 -5.49
C LYS A 70 -33.76 -8.27 -5.95
N SER A 71 -32.86 -7.40 -5.48
CA SER A 71 -31.41 -7.55 -5.58
C SER A 71 -30.84 -7.50 -4.17
N ILE A 72 -30.15 -8.57 -3.77
CA ILE A 72 -29.46 -8.63 -2.48
C ILE A 72 -28.01 -8.20 -2.72
N ASP A 73 -27.66 -7.00 -2.25
CA ASP A 73 -26.27 -6.59 -2.12
C ASP A 73 -25.78 -6.98 -0.73
N LEU A 74 -25.02 -8.08 -0.66
CA LEU A 74 -24.35 -8.48 0.58
C LEU A 74 -22.96 -7.87 0.71
N ASP A 75 -22.42 -7.31 -0.37
CA ASP A 75 -21.06 -6.81 -0.38
C ASP A 75 -20.99 -5.40 0.23
N GLY A 76 -22.13 -4.74 0.47
CA GLY A 76 -22.20 -3.43 1.13
C GLY A 76 -21.50 -2.32 0.34
N GLY A 77 -21.29 -2.52 -0.96
CA GLY A 77 -20.44 -1.66 -1.81
C GLY A 77 -19.01 -2.19 -2.04
N LEU A 78 -18.55 -3.22 -1.33
CA LEU A 78 -17.31 -3.97 -1.60
C LEU A 78 -17.50 -5.01 -2.71
N SER A 79 -18.11 -4.59 -3.82
CA SER A 79 -18.28 -5.47 -4.97
C SER A 79 -16.95 -6.07 -5.42
N GLU A 80 -17.02 -7.22 -6.08
CA GLU A 80 -15.83 -7.86 -6.67
C GLU A 80 -15.03 -6.88 -7.53
N ALA A 81 -15.70 -6.03 -8.32
CA ALA A 81 -15.08 -4.98 -9.13
C ALA A 81 -14.36 -3.90 -8.29
N GLY A 82 -14.93 -3.53 -7.14
CA GLY A 82 -14.29 -2.62 -6.18
C GLY A 82 -12.98 -3.22 -5.70
N ILE A 83 -13.05 -4.41 -5.08
CA ILE A 83 -11.88 -5.13 -4.54
C ILE A 83 -10.81 -5.37 -5.61
N VAL A 84 -11.20 -5.63 -6.87
CA VAL A 84 -10.26 -5.75 -8.00
C VAL A 84 -9.44 -4.47 -8.20
N THR A 85 -10.03 -3.29 -8.04
CA THR A 85 -9.32 -1.99 -8.14
C THR A 85 -8.30 -1.81 -7.02
N GLN A 86 -8.66 -2.18 -5.78
CA GLN A 86 -7.73 -2.16 -4.67
C GLN A 86 -6.58 -3.17 -4.84
N ILE A 87 -6.90 -4.40 -5.28
CA ILE A 87 -5.89 -5.43 -5.54
C ILE A 87 -4.94 -4.97 -6.67
N ALA A 88 -5.45 -4.35 -7.73
CA ALA A 88 -4.63 -3.83 -8.82
C ALA A 88 -3.69 -2.72 -8.33
N THR A 89 -4.17 -1.81 -7.48
CA THR A 89 -3.35 -0.76 -6.84
C THR A 89 -2.20 -1.38 -6.04
N LEU A 90 -2.49 -2.40 -5.22
CA LEU A 90 -1.47 -3.11 -4.45
C LEU A 90 -0.46 -3.84 -5.34
N LYS A 91 -0.92 -4.47 -6.43
CA LYS A 91 -0.03 -5.13 -7.41
C LYS A 91 0.88 -4.14 -8.13
N ALA A 92 0.40 -2.93 -8.44
CA ALA A 92 1.20 -1.88 -9.04
C ALA A 92 2.29 -1.37 -8.08
N LEU A 93 1.96 -1.19 -6.79
CA LEU A 93 2.93 -0.82 -5.76
C LEU A 93 3.96 -1.93 -5.50
N GLN A 94 3.53 -3.19 -5.50
CA GLN A 94 4.41 -4.36 -5.38
C GLN A 94 5.37 -4.47 -6.56
N SER A 95 4.86 -4.33 -7.80
CA SER A 95 5.69 -4.45 -9.00
C SER A 95 6.67 -3.28 -9.13
N TYR A 96 6.31 -2.10 -8.61
CA TYR A 96 7.23 -0.96 -8.45
C TYR A 96 8.39 -1.29 -7.51
N GLY A 97 8.11 -1.87 -6.33
CA GLY A 97 9.15 -2.34 -5.43
C GLY A 97 10.04 -3.41 -6.06
N ASP A 98 9.44 -4.37 -6.78
CA ASP A 98 10.17 -5.46 -7.43
C ASP A 98 11.16 -4.95 -8.49
N ILE A 99 10.75 -4.09 -9.43
CA ILE A 99 11.70 -3.55 -10.43
C ILE A 99 12.86 -2.81 -9.77
N LEU A 100 12.59 -2.00 -8.74
CA LEU A 100 13.64 -1.27 -8.02
C LEU A 100 14.62 -2.23 -7.35
N ASN A 101 14.11 -3.31 -6.74
CA ASN A 101 14.94 -4.35 -6.15
C ASN A 101 15.82 -5.02 -7.20
N LYS A 102 15.23 -5.46 -8.33
CA LYS A 102 15.96 -6.12 -9.43
C LYS A 102 17.05 -5.24 -10.02
N LEU A 103 16.81 -3.93 -10.10
CA LEU A 103 17.81 -2.96 -10.54
C LEU A 103 18.93 -2.73 -9.51
N ALA A 104 18.59 -2.75 -8.22
CA ALA A 104 19.55 -2.53 -7.14
C ALA A 104 20.41 -3.78 -6.88
N THR A 105 19.86 -4.97 -7.03
CA THR A 105 20.55 -6.25 -6.88
C THR A 105 21.38 -6.57 -8.13
N ASN A 106 22.24 -7.59 -8.05
CA ASN A 106 22.96 -8.10 -9.22
C ASN A 106 22.12 -9.17 -9.94
N ASP A 107 20.83 -8.91 -10.15
CA ASP A 107 19.95 -9.82 -10.87
C ASP A 107 20.28 -9.85 -12.37
N GLN A 108 19.90 -10.93 -13.04
CA GLN A 108 20.16 -11.12 -14.48
C GLN A 108 19.28 -10.19 -15.31
N GLY A 109 19.77 -9.77 -16.49
CA GLY A 109 19.03 -8.88 -17.41
C GLY A 109 17.62 -9.37 -17.76
N GLU A 110 17.43 -10.69 -17.90
CA GLU A 110 16.11 -11.28 -18.13
C GLU A 110 15.13 -11.07 -16.95
N ALA A 111 15.61 -11.21 -15.71
CA ALA A 111 14.79 -10.99 -14.52
C ALA A 111 14.40 -9.51 -14.39
N ILE A 112 15.32 -8.61 -14.71
CA ILE A 112 15.06 -7.17 -14.75
C ILE A 112 14.01 -6.85 -15.84
N ALA A 113 14.17 -7.37 -17.06
CA ALA A 113 13.25 -7.15 -18.16
C ALA A 113 11.83 -7.67 -17.87
N LYS A 114 11.72 -8.81 -17.18
CA LYS A 114 10.45 -9.36 -16.71
C LYS A 114 9.80 -8.47 -15.65
N ALA A 115 10.57 -8.00 -14.66
CA ALA A 115 10.06 -7.09 -13.64
C ALA A 115 9.61 -5.75 -14.24
N ALA A 116 10.34 -5.23 -15.22
CA ALA A 116 10.00 -4.02 -15.97
C ALA A 116 8.68 -4.14 -16.74
N THR A 117 8.53 -5.21 -17.52
CA THR A 117 7.28 -5.50 -18.24
C THR A 117 6.12 -5.64 -17.25
N ASN A 118 6.31 -6.40 -16.17
CA ASN A 118 5.28 -6.59 -15.16
C ASN A 118 4.89 -5.27 -14.48
N PHE A 119 5.86 -4.42 -14.13
CA PHE A 119 5.60 -3.11 -13.54
C PHE A 119 4.73 -2.25 -14.46
N MET A 120 5.12 -2.07 -15.73
CA MET A 120 4.33 -1.29 -16.69
C MET A 120 2.91 -1.82 -16.81
N THR A 121 2.75 -3.14 -16.97
CA THR A 121 1.42 -3.76 -17.13
C THR A 121 0.55 -3.58 -15.89
N GLN A 122 1.06 -3.88 -14.68
CA GLN A 122 0.26 -3.75 -13.46
C GLN A 122 -0.09 -2.29 -13.18
N PHE A 123 0.85 -1.37 -13.43
CA PHE A 123 0.65 0.04 -13.18
C PHE A 123 -0.36 0.66 -14.15
N GLU A 124 -0.27 0.35 -15.43
CA GLU A 124 -1.26 0.79 -16.42
C GLU A 124 -2.65 0.21 -16.12
N ALA A 125 -2.73 -1.09 -15.80
CA ALA A 125 -3.99 -1.74 -15.44
C ALA A 125 -4.65 -1.12 -14.20
N ALA A 126 -3.87 -0.81 -13.16
CA ALA A 126 -4.39 -0.18 -11.94
C ALA A 126 -5.00 1.20 -12.22
N ASN A 127 -4.40 1.99 -13.11
CA ASN A 127 -4.93 3.30 -13.50
C ASN A 127 -6.11 3.17 -14.47
N GLN A 128 -6.12 2.18 -15.37
CA GLN A 128 -7.20 1.93 -16.32
C GLN A 128 -8.53 1.53 -15.66
N LEU A 129 -8.47 0.89 -14.49
CA LEU A 129 -9.67 0.61 -13.69
C LEU A 129 -10.36 1.87 -13.18
N ARG A 130 -9.63 3.00 -13.10
CA ARG A 130 -10.15 4.29 -12.64
C ARG A 130 -10.47 5.23 -13.80
N ASP A 131 -9.65 5.19 -14.83
CA ASP A 131 -9.83 5.92 -16.08
C ASP A 131 -9.51 4.99 -17.24
N ALA A 132 -10.54 4.44 -17.89
CA ALA A 132 -10.39 3.52 -19.01
C ALA A 132 -9.62 4.10 -20.21
N THR A 133 -9.44 5.43 -20.27
CA THR A 133 -8.64 6.10 -21.30
C THR A 133 -7.17 6.26 -20.93
N TYR A 134 -6.80 5.95 -19.68
CA TYR A 134 -5.45 6.05 -19.20
C TYR A 134 -4.49 5.20 -20.04
N LYS A 135 -3.39 5.83 -20.43
CA LYS A 135 -2.23 5.18 -21.04
C LYS A 135 -0.98 5.78 -20.44
N LEU A 136 0.05 4.94 -20.33
CA LEU A 136 1.38 5.44 -19.98
C LEU A 136 1.83 6.47 -21.03
N ASP A 137 2.23 7.65 -20.55
CA ASP A 137 2.91 8.62 -21.40
C ASP A 137 4.30 8.13 -21.81
N GLU A 138 4.87 8.74 -22.84
CA GLU A 138 6.16 8.28 -23.38
C GLU A 138 7.32 8.48 -22.40
N ASN A 139 7.27 9.45 -21.50
CA ASN A 139 8.33 9.62 -20.50
C ASN A 139 8.36 8.43 -19.55
N LYS A 140 7.20 7.98 -19.07
CA LYS A 140 7.07 6.80 -18.21
C LYS A 140 7.46 5.51 -18.91
N LYS A 141 7.01 5.32 -20.16
CA LYS A 141 7.42 4.15 -20.96
C LYS A 141 8.92 4.12 -21.16
N ASN A 142 9.53 5.22 -21.60
CA ASN A 142 10.97 5.27 -21.85
C ASN A 142 11.79 5.02 -20.58
N ALA A 143 11.36 5.56 -19.43
CA ALA A 143 12.02 5.31 -18.16
C ALA A 143 12.15 3.82 -17.80
N VAL A 144 11.18 2.99 -18.23
CA VAL A 144 11.19 1.54 -17.99
C VAL A 144 11.75 0.74 -19.17
N LEU A 145 11.47 1.13 -20.42
CA LEU A 145 11.97 0.45 -21.62
C LEU A 145 13.49 0.50 -21.73
N ASP A 146 14.11 1.61 -21.30
CA ASP A 146 15.57 1.75 -21.24
C ASP A 146 16.22 0.65 -20.40
N VAL A 147 15.49 0.10 -19.44
CA VAL A 147 15.92 -0.99 -18.55
C VAL A 147 15.79 -2.36 -19.22
N ILE A 148 14.84 -2.54 -20.15
CA ILE A 148 14.61 -3.82 -20.84
C ILE A 148 15.74 -4.12 -21.83
N GLY A 149 16.42 -3.10 -22.36
CA GLY A 149 17.57 -3.23 -23.25
C GLY A 149 18.86 -3.77 -22.57
N ILE A 150 18.82 -4.07 -21.27
CA ILE A 150 20.00 -4.51 -20.51
C ILE A 150 20.34 -5.97 -20.84
N VAL A 151 21.31 -6.15 -21.73
CA VAL A 151 21.90 -7.46 -22.09
C VAL A 151 23.33 -7.53 -21.55
N SER A 152 23.55 -7.67 -20.24
CA SER A 152 24.86 -8.15 -19.72
C SER A 152 24.89 -8.38 -18.21
N SER A 153 25.82 -9.22 -17.78
CA SER A 153 26.21 -9.50 -16.38
C SER A 153 27.16 -8.45 -15.77
N TRP A 154 27.50 -7.40 -16.52
CA TRP A 154 28.48 -6.36 -16.14
C TRP A 154 27.83 -4.99 -16.00
N TYR A 155 26.66 -4.98 -15.38
CA TYR A 155 25.88 -3.76 -15.24
C TYR A 155 26.54 -2.83 -14.19
N ILE A 156 27.19 -1.76 -14.68
CA ILE A 156 27.96 -0.80 -13.86
C ILE A 156 26.98 -0.06 -12.93
N GLU A 157 27.35 0.08 -11.66
CA GLU A 157 26.54 0.72 -10.61
C GLU A 157 26.03 2.13 -10.96
N LYS A 158 26.71 2.81 -11.87
CA LYS A 158 26.32 4.11 -12.43
C LYS A 158 25.03 4.03 -13.25
N GLU A 159 24.95 3.08 -14.15
CA GLU A 159 23.78 2.90 -14.99
C GLU A 159 22.59 2.39 -14.14
N LYS A 160 22.85 1.53 -13.14
CA LYS A 160 21.82 1.16 -12.13
C LYS A 160 21.22 2.37 -11.46
N LYS A 161 22.06 3.24 -10.90
CA LYS A 161 21.61 4.48 -10.26
C LYS A 161 20.80 5.34 -11.23
N LYS A 162 21.26 5.48 -12.47
CA LYS A 162 20.58 6.25 -13.52
C LYS A 162 19.17 5.73 -13.83
N HIS A 163 18.99 4.42 -14.00
CA HIS A 163 17.66 3.87 -14.30
C HIS A 163 16.73 3.89 -13.10
N ILE A 164 17.23 3.56 -11.91
CA ILE A 164 16.46 3.70 -10.66
C ILE A 164 16.00 5.16 -10.52
N LYS A 165 16.88 6.14 -10.76
CA LYS A 165 16.53 7.56 -10.77
C LYS A 165 15.43 7.89 -11.77
N SER A 166 15.62 7.50 -13.03
CA SER A 166 14.66 7.77 -14.11
C SER A 166 13.25 7.24 -13.77
N ILE A 167 13.17 6.00 -13.26
CA ILE A 167 11.89 5.38 -12.86
C ILE A 167 11.29 6.11 -11.66
N VAL A 168 12.06 6.34 -10.61
CA VAL A 168 11.55 6.97 -9.39
C VAL A 168 11.06 8.38 -9.67
N GLU A 169 11.79 9.17 -10.47
CA GLU A 169 11.36 10.51 -10.88
C GLU A 169 10.07 10.47 -11.71
N ALA A 170 10.01 9.61 -12.73
CA ALA A 170 8.86 9.53 -13.64
C ALA A 170 7.56 9.05 -12.96
N TYR A 171 7.67 8.21 -11.92
CA TYR A 171 6.52 7.56 -11.28
C TYR A 171 6.21 8.06 -9.86
N SER A 172 7.07 8.88 -9.24
CA SER A 172 6.93 9.32 -7.84
C SER A 172 5.53 9.86 -7.49
N THR A 173 5.02 10.81 -8.28
CA THR A 173 3.70 11.42 -8.09
C THR A 173 2.57 10.39 -8.16
N ASP A 174 2.63 9.50 -9.14
CA ASP A 174 1.57 8.51 -9.35
C ASP A 174 1.63 7.40 -8.29
N VAL A 175 2.82 6.96 -7.87
CA VAL A 175 3.00 6.05 -6.73
C VAL A 175 2.46 6.69 -5.45
N GLY A 176 2.69 7.99 -5.25
CA GLY A 176 2.07 8.76 -4.16
C GLY A 176 0.55 8.78 -4.24
N SER A 177 -0.01 8.93 -5.46
CA SER A 177 -1.46 8.86 -5.70
C SER A 177 -2.04 7.49 -5.38
N LEU A 178 -1.39 6.40 -5.84
CA LEU A 178 -1.79 5.02 -5.53
C LEU A 178 -1.71 4.72 -4.02
N ALA A 179 -0.68 5.21 -3.33
CA ALA A 179 -0.61 5.14 -1.88
C ALA A 179 -1.75 5.95 -1.22
N GLY A 180 -2.10 7.12 -1.76
CA GLY A 180 -3.25 7.91 -1.30
C GLY A 180 -4.58 7.15 -1.39
N LEU A 181 -4.80 6.41 -2.47
CA LEU A 181 -5.98 5.53 -2.58
C LEU A 181 -5.97 4.45 -1.51
N LEU A 182 -4.82 3.80 -1.32
CA LEU A 182 -4.68 2.77 -0.29
C LEU A 182 -4.96 3.32 1.11
N LYS A 183 -4.57 4.58 1.38
CA LYS A 183 -4.90 5.27 2.63
C LYS A 183 -6.41 5.38 2.81
N ASN A 184 -7.13 5.77 1.75
CA ASN A 184 -8.59 5.89 1.78
C ASN A 184 -9.24 4.54 2.11
N ASP A 185 -8.73 3.45 1.54
CA ASP A 185 -9.28 2.12 1.78
C ASP A 185 -8.95 1.55 3.16
N LEU A 186 -7.78 1.90 3.71
CA LEU A 186 -7.27 1.38 4.98
C LEU A 186 -7.53 2.28 6.19
N THR A 187 -8.26 3.38 6.04
CA THR A 187 -8.56 4.29 7.16
C THR A 187 -10.03 4.64 7.21
N LEU A 188 -10.51 4.98 8.41
CA LEU A 188 -11.75 5.71 8.56
C LEU A 188 -11.50 7.15 8.10
N VAL A 189 -12.18 7.54 7.04
CA VAL A 189 -12.19 8.91 6.53
C VAL A 189 -12.81 9.86 7.57
N GLU A 190 -12.35 11.10 7.62
CA GLU A 190 -12.75 12.04 8.69
C GLU A 190 -14.25 12.42 8.65
N ASP A 191 -14.92 12.13 7.55
CA ASP A 191 -16.36 12.28 7.30
C ASP A 191 -17.14 10.96 7.46
N SER A 192 -16.50 9.90 7.94
CA SER A 192 -17.10 8.58 8.17
C SER A 192 -18.33 8.63 9.07
N LEU A 193 -19.36 7.85 8.72
CA LEU A 193 -20.56 7.68 9.56
C LEU A 193 -20.26 7.02 10.91
N CYS A 194 -19.14 6.32 11.01
CA CYS A 194 -18.68 5.70 12.24
C CYS A 194 -17.95 6.64 13.20
N ILE A 195 -17.64 7.86 12.74
CA ILE A 195 -17.10 8.89 13.60
C ILE A 195 -18.27 9.63 14.25
N ASP A 196 -18.14 9.91 15.55
CA ASP A 196 -19.07 10.76 16.31
C ASP A 196 -19.41 12.01 15.49
N GLU A 197 -20.70 12.32 15.38
CA GLU A 197 -21.17 13.47 14.58
C GLU A 197 -20.45 14.78 14.96
N SER A 198 -20.14 14.97 16.26
CA SER A 198 -19.41 16.13 16.76
C SER A 198 -17.95 16.26 16.29
N LYS A 199 -17.35 15.16 15.83
CA LYS A 199 -15.96 15.06 15.34
C LYS A 199 -15.88 14.87 13.82
N ARG A 200 -17.01 14.53 13.20
CA ARG A 200 -17.11 14.27 11.76
C ARG A 200 -16.90 15.56 10.99
N LYS A 201 -16.06 15.51 9.96
CA LYS A 201 -15.87 16.64 9.04
C LYS A 201 -16.88 16.58 7.88
N LEU A 202 -16.97 17.67 7.13
CA LEU A 202 -17.80 17.72 5.92
C LEU A 202 -17.35 16.66 4.91
N LYS A 203 -18.30 16.13 4.14
CA LYS A 203 -18.00 15.07 3.17
C LYS A 203 -17.00 15.56 2.12
N THR A 204 -15.81 14.98 2.12
CA THR A 204 -14.71 15.33 1.22
C THR A 204 -14.07 14.12 0.56
N SER A 205 -14.38 12.92 1.04
CA SER A 205 -13.66 11.71 0.67
C SER A 205 -14.60 10.67 0.05
N GLU A 206 -14.03 9.84 -0.82
CA GLU A 206 -14.71 8.65 -1.33
C GLU A 206 -14.77 7.59 -0.21
N THR A 207 -15.83 6.81 -0.16
CA THR A 207 -16.00 5.74 0.84
C THR A 207 -15.01 4.61 0.54
N GLY A 208 -14.09 4.36 1.47
CA GLY A 208 -13.10 3.28 1.38
C GLY A 208 -13.55 1.97 2.04
N VAL A 209 -12.72 0.92 1.92
CA VAL A 209 -13.04 -0.43 2.43
C VAL A 209 -13.36 -0.46 3.93
N ILE A 210 -12.53 0.18 4.75
CA ILE A 210 -12.74 0.24 6.20
C ILE A 210 -14.01 1.02 6.57
N ASP A 211 -14.36 2.06 5.80
CA ASP A 211 -15.58 2.85 6.02
C ASP A 211 -16.86 2.05 5.74
N ILE A 212 -16.86 1.24 4.66
CA ILE A 212 -17.94 0.30 4.35
C ILE A 212 -18.07 -0.73 5.47
N TYR A 213 -16.96 -1.35 5.86
CA TYR A 213 -16.96 -2.36 6.90
C TYR A 213 -17.56 -1.83 8.20
N CYS A 214 -17.21 -0.59 8.52
CA CYS A 214 -17.71 0.07 9.70
C CYS A 214 -19.20 0.40 9.63
N THR A 215 -19.67 0.93 8.50
CA THR A 215 -21.09 1.23 8.29
C THR A 215 -21.95 -0.03 8.42
N SER A 216 -21.49 -1.17 7.89
CA SER A 216 -22.17 -2.47 8.04
C SER A 216 -22.20 -2.93 9.50
N ALA A 217 -21.11 -2.78 10.24
CA ALA A 217 -21.04 -3.15 11.64
C ALA A 217 -21.96 -2.27 12.52
N ASP A 218 -21.99 -0.96 12.27
CA ASP A 218 -22.91 -0.04 12.94
C ASP A 218 -24.37 -0.41 12.71
N ALA A 219 -24.75 -0.66 11.45
CA ALA A 219 -26.13 -1.01 11.10
C ALA A 219 -26.59 -2.32 11.75
N VAL A 220 -25.72 -3.33 11.84
CA VAL A 220 -26.02 -4.59 12.56
C VAL A 220 -26.14 -4.35 14.06
N SER A 221 -25.21 -3.58 14.64
CA SER A 221 -25.21 -3.26 16.07
C SER A 221 -26.48 -2.53 16.50
N GLU A 222 -26.93 -1.55 15.71
CA GLU A 222 -28.14 -0.79 15.99
C GLU A 222 -29.37 -1.69 15.95
N LEU A 223 -29.56 -2.41 14.84
CA LEU A 223 -30.70 -3.29 14.64
C LEU A 223 -30.78 -4.42 15.67
N ALA A 224 -29.64 -5.04 15.98
CA ALA A 224 -29.57 -6.04 17.04
C ALA A 224 -29.93 -5.45 18.41
N GLY A 225 -29.47 -4.23 18.68
CA GLY A 225 -29.81 -3.51 19.91
C GLY A 225 -31.30 -3.27 20.07
N ASP A 226 -32.00 -2.96 18.97
CA ASP A 226 -33.44 -2.73 18.99
C ASP A 226 -34.23 -4.03 19.25
N VAL A 227 -33.87 -5.13 18.58
CA VAL A 227 -34.45 -6.46 18.84
C VAL A 227 -34.24 -6.88 20.30
N LEU A 228 -33.09 -6.56 20.91
CA LEU A 228 -32.79 -6.93 22.29
C LEU A 228 -33.55 -6.10 23.34
N LYS A 229 -33.93 -4.85 23.02
CA LYS A 229 -34.71 -3.96 23.91
C LYS A 229 -36.18 -4.36 23.95
N GLU A 230 -36.71 -4.90 22.86
CA GLU A 230 -38.10 -5.31 22.77
C GLU A 230 -38.36 -6.65 23.50
N LYS A 231 -39.43 -6.70 24.31
CA LYS A 231 -39.77 -7.89 25.11
C LYS A 231 -40.57 -8.95 24.34
N ASN A 232 -41.05 -8.62 23.15
CA ASN A 232 -42.02 -9.43 22.41
C ASN A 232 -41.35 -10.42 21.43
N HIS A 233 -40.02 -10.41 21.31
CA HIS A 233 -39.29 -11.38 20.49
C HIS A 233 -39.11 -12.72 21.21
N SER A 234 -39.12 -13.79 20.41
CA SER A 234 -38.80 -15.15 20.84
C SER A 234 -37.37 -15.26 21.38
N TYR A 235 -37.09 -16.33 22.13
CA TYR A 235 -35.73 -16.62 22.59
C TYR A 235 -34.74 -16.70 21.43
N GLN A 236 -35.11 -17.39 20.35
CA GLN A 236 -34.27 -17.59 19.17
C GLN A 236 -33.92 -16.28 18.47
N GLU A 237 -34.89 -15.37 18.31
CA GLU A 237 -34.67 -14.04 17.74
C GLU A 237 -33.70 -13.22 18.60
N ARG A 238 -33.89 -13.26 19.93
CA ARG A 238 -33.01 -12.55 20.88
C ARG A 238 -31.61 -13.14 20.93
N GLU A 239 -31.47 -14.46 20.88
CA GLU A 239 -30.17 -15.14 20.82
C GLU A 239 -29.42 -14.79 19.51
N PHE A 240 -30.14 -14.79 18.38
CA PHE A 240 -29.57 -14.36 17.10
C PHE A 240 -29.13 -12.89 17.12
N ALA A 241 -29.97 -12.00 17.68
CA ALA A 241 -29.64 -10.59 17.85
C ALA A 241 -28.44 -10.39 18.78
N TYR A 242 -28.38 -11.10 19.90
CA TYR A 242 -27.23 -11.06 20.81
C TYR A 242 -25.92 -11.46 20.11
N ASN A 243 -25.93 -12.58 19.40
CA ASN A 243 -24.75 -13.04 18.65
C ASN A 243 -24.35 -12.05 17.55
N SER A 244 -25.33 -11.43 16.89
CA SER A 244 -25.08 -10.42 15.84
C SER A 244 -24.55 -9.11 16.42
N TYR A 245 -25.03 -8.70 17.59
CA TYR A 245 -24.50 -7.56 18.33
C TYR A 245 -23.04 -7.79 18.73
N VAL A 246 -22.73 -8.96 19.31
CA VAL A 246 -21.35 -9.32 19.68
C VAL A 246 -20.42 -9.31 18.47
N LEU A 247 -20.84 -9.89 17.35
CA LEU A 247 -20.07 -9.85 16.10
C LEU A 247 -19.82 -8.42 15.62
N ALA A 248 -20.83 -7.55 15.68
CA ALA A 248 -20.70 -6.15 15.29
C ALA A 248 -19.74 -5.37 16.21
N GLN A 249 -19.76 -5.62 17.52
CA GLN A 249 -18.80 -4.99 18.44
C GLN A 249 -17.36 -5.46 18.17
N GLN A 250 -17.15 -6.76 17.94
CA GLN A 250 -15.85 -7.30 17.56
C GLN A 250 -15.35 -6.67 16.24
N ALA A 251 -16.23 -6.52 15.26
CA ALA A 251 -15.92 -5.84 14.01
C ALA A 251 -15.46 -4.39 14.25
N LYS A 252 -16.15 -3.63 15.11
CA LYS A 252 -15.77 -2.23 15.43
C LYS A 252 -14.40 -2.12 16.10
N GLU A 253 -14.08 -3.02 17.02
CA GLU A 253 -12.76 -3.08 17.65
C GLU A 253 -11.65 -3.39 16.63
N GLU A 254 -11.92 -4.34 15.73
CA GLU A 254 -11.03 -4.69 14.63
C GLU A 254 -10.86 -3.50 13.67
N ILE A 255 -11.94 -2.82 13.28
CA ILE A 255 -11.91 -1.62 12.43
C ILE A 255 -11.02 -0.53 13.02
N SER A 256 -11.16 -0.23 14.32
CA SER A 256 -10.32 0.76 14.98
C SER A 256 -8.83 0.38 14.90
N THR A 257 -8.56 -0.91 15.06
CA THR A 257 -7.20 -1.46 14.99
C THR A 257 -6.64 -1.38 13.57
N LEU A 258 -7.38 -1.88 12.58
CA LEU A 258 -7.02 -1.87 11.16
C LEU A 258 -6.86 -0.44 10.63
N SER A 259 -7.78 0.46 10.96
CA SER A 259 -7.74 1.87 10.55
C SER A 259 -6.49 2.57 11.08
N GLY A 260 -6.22 2.42 12.39
CA GLY A 260 -5.07 3.04 13.03
C GLY A 260 -3.73 2.50 12.52
N GLN A 261 -3.66 1.20 12.23
CA GLN A 261 -2.46 0.55 11.72
C GLN A 261 -2.27 0.77 10.22
N GLY A 262 -3.33 0.66 9.43
CA GLY A 262 -3.34 0.90 7.99
C GLY A 262 -2.99 2.33 7.64
N GLY A 263 -3.51 3.33 8.37
CA GLY A 263 -3.12 4.72 8.20
C GLY A 263 -1.64 4.97 8.44
N LYS A 264 -1.07 4.35 9.49
CA LYS A 264 0.37 4.40 9.76
C LYS A 264 1.15 3.70 8.64
N LEU A 265 0.73 2.49 8.24
CA LEU A 265 1.36 1.71 7.19
C LEU A 265 1.51 2.51 5.90
N VAL A 266 0.41 3.12 5.43
CA VAL A 266 0.42 3.89 4.19
C VAL A 266 1.24 5.17 4.32
N SER A 267 1.16 5.87 5.46
CA SER A 267 2.02 7.03 5.71
C SER A 267 3.50 6.65 5.64
N LYS A 268 3.89 5.52 6.23
CA LYS A 268 5.27 5.02 6.20
C LYS A 268 5.71 4.62 4.81
N LEU A 269 4.83 4.02 4.02
CA LEU A 269 5.08 3.73 2.60
C LEU A 269 5.33 5.00 1.79
N SER A 270 4.47 6.02 1.95
CA SER A 270 4.63 7.31 1.27
C SER A 270 5.91 8.04 1.72
N ASP A 271 6.20 8.07 3.02
CA ASP A 271 7.42 8.66 3.55
C ASP A 271 8.66 7.95 3.02
N ALA A 272 8.65 6.62 2.98
CA ALA A 272 9.73 5.82 2.40
C ALA A 272 9.92 6.14 0.91
N ASN A 273 8.84 6.20 0.12
CA ASN A 273 8.93 6.58 -1.30
C ASN A 273 9.51 7.99 -1.50
N ASN A 274 9.10 8.96 -0.69
CA ASN A 274 9.62 10.32 -0.74
C ASN A 274 11.11 10.39 -0.36
N GLN A 275 11.52 9.61 0.65
CA GLN A 275 12.93 9.51 1.03
C GLN A 275 13.75 8.79 -0.03
N LEU A 276 13.21 7.76 -0.69
CA LEU A 276 13.85 7.09 -1.81
C LEU A 276 14.16 8.07 -2.94
N LEU A 277 13.20 8.93 -3.32
CA LEU A 277 13.39 9.98 -4.32
C LEU A 277 14.56 10.91 -3.94
N LYS A 278 14.63 11.34 -2.66
CA LYS A 278 15.74 12.17 -2.17
C LYS A 278 17.08 11.43 -2.24
N VAL A 279 17.16 10.19 -1.74
CA VAL A 279 18.38 9.33 -1.73
C VAL A 279 18.98 9.19 -3.12
N ILE A 280 18.11 9.08 -4.12
CA ILE A 280 18.54 8.82 -5.50
C ILE A 280 18.90 10.13 -6.23
N ASN A 281 18.25 11.25 -5.88
CA ASN A 281 18.41 12.52 -6.57
C ASN A 281 19.59 13.36 -6.08
N GLU A 282 19.95 13.23 -4.80
CA GLU A 282 21.00 14.04 -4.18
C GLU A 282 22.34 13.29 -4.16
N ASP A 283 23.38 13.88 -4.76
CA ASP A 283 24.73 13.29 -4.79
C ASP A 283 25.47 13.41 -3.45
N ASN A 284 25.04 14.33 -2.57
CA ASN A 284 25.59 14.58 -1.23
C ASN A 284 24.64 14.12 -0.12
N TYR A 285 24.21 12.86 -0.20
CA TYR A 285 23.29 12.30 0.79
C TYR A 285 23.97 12.06 2.14
N THR A 286 23.27 12.39 3.24
CA THR A 286 23.83 12.18 4.57
C THR A 286 23.52 10.77 5.09
N ALA A 287 24.36 10.26 5.99
CA ALA A 287 24.09 9.01 6.70
C ALA A 287 22.77 9.07 7.50
N ASP A 288 22.28 10.27 7.82
CA ASP A 288 21.06 10.47 8.59
C ASP A 288 19.80 10.29 7.73
N ASP A 289 19.85 10.69 6.47
CA ASP A 289 18.75 10.44 5.54
C ASP A 289 18.61 8.94 5.21
N ILE A 290 19.74 8.23 5.16
CA ILE A 290 19.80 6.76 5.05
C ILE A 290 19.17 6.10 6.29
N LYS A 291 19.56 6.54 7.49
CA LYS A 291 18.95 6.03 8.73
C LYS A 291 17.46 6.35 8.80
N ALA A 292 17.05 7.53 8.34
CA ALA A 292 15.64 7.91 8.29
C ALA A 292 14.86 6.95 7.39
N PHE A 293 15.33 6.68 6.16
CA PHE A 293 14.69 5.71 5.27
C PHE A 293 14.66 4.29 5.87
N ALA A 294 15.78 3.80 6.41
CA ALA A 294 15.85 2.49 7.05
C ALA A 294 14.87 2.37 8.23
N LYS A 295 14.77 3.43 9.06
CA LYS A 295 13.79 3.52 10.14
C LYS A 295 12.35 3.49 9.64
N GLN A 296 12.01 4.22 8.57
CA GLN A 296 10.65 4.16 8.00
C GLN A 296 10.31 2.75 7.51
N VAL A 297 11.27 2.04 6.90
CA VAL A 297 11.06 0.66 6.42
C VAL A 297 10.93 -0.34 7.57
N GLU A 298 11.71 -0.19 8.65
CA GLU A 298 11.60 -1.01 9.86
C GLU A 298 10.26 -0.78 10.59
N GLU A 299 9.83 0.48 10.70
CA GLU A 299 8.52 0.84 11.25
C GLU A 299 7.39 0.29 10.38
N LEU A 300 7.53 0.34 9.04
CA LEU A 300 6.60 -0.27 8.09
C LEU A 300 6.49 -1.78 8.32
N GLN A 301 7.62 -2.48 8.40
CA GLN A 301 7.66 -3.93 8.69
C GLN A 301 7.05 -4.28 10.04
N THR A 302 7.29 -3.46 11.07
CA THR A 302 6.69 -3.63 12.40
C THR A 302 5.17 -3.53 12.34
N HIS A 303 4.65 -2.54 11.62
CA HIS A 303 3.21 -2.38 11.44
C HIS A 303 2.57 -3.54 10.66
N ILE A 304 3.28 -4.11 9.68
CA ILE A 304 2.83 -5.32 8.96
C ILE A 304 2.73 -6.51 9.92
N LYS A 305 3.71 -6.74 10.79
CA LYS A 305 3.68 -7.83 11.78
C LYS A 305 2.51 -7.70 12.74
N VAL A 306 2.26 -6.49 13.23
CA VAL A 306 1.11 -6.22 14.09
C VAL A 306 -0.21 -6.47 13.36
N LEU A 307 -0.33 -6.05 12.08
CA LEU A 307 -1.52 -6.28 11.25
C LEU A 307 -1.76 -7.78 10.95
N THR A 308 -0.69 -8.55 10.76
CA THR A 308 -0.75 -9.98 10.39
C THR A 308 -0.82 -10.93 11.58
N GLY A 309 -0.56 -10.45 12.80
CA GLY A 309 -0.43 -11.29 13.98
C GLY A 309 0.74 -12.30 13.89
N LYS A 310 1.73 -12.02 13.04
CA LYS A 310 2.90 -12.88 12.76
C LYS A 310 4.21 -12.13 12.91
#